data_AF-A0A8T0BHX4-F1
#
_entry.id   AF-A0A8T0BHX4-F1
#
_cell.length_a   1.000
_cell.length_b   1.000
_cell.length_c   1.000
_cell.angle_alpha   90.00
_cell.angle_beta   90.00
_cell.angle_gamma   90.00
#
_symmetry.space_group_name_H-M   'P 1'
#
loop_
_entity.id
_entity.type
_entity.pdbx_description
1 polymer ?
#
loop_
_entity_poly.entity_id
_entity_poly.type
_entity_poly.pdbx_seq_one_letter_code
_entity_poly.pdbx_strand_id
1 'polypeptide(L)'
;MMYYHGVDGKRNGVWVTLKEEYSKSVVEVKKVSDRVMNVKLEVEGMMINVISAYAPQVGCEMEEKERFWSELDDVVDGVPRKERLVIGADFNGHVGEGNRGDEEVMVGMVLWRFC
;
A
#
# COMPACT_ATOMS: atom_id res chain seq x y z
N MET A 1 11.18 -3.01 -10.70
CA MET A 1 10.63 -1.66 -10.94
C MET A 1 10.14 -1.08 -9.63
N MET A 2 10.41 0.20 -9.33
CA MET A 2 9.98 0.85 -8.09
C MET A 2 9.01 2.00 -8.40
N TYR A 3 7.86 1.99 -7.73
CA TYR A 3 6.92 3.10 -7.71
C TYR A 3 7.01 3.80 -6.37
N TYR A 4 7.22 5.11 -6.39
CA TYR A 4 7.30 5.95 -5.18
C TYR A 4 6.35 7.13 -5.29
N HIS A 5 5.75 7.49 -4.16
CA HIS A 5 5.01 8.73 -4.00
C HIS A 5 5.23 9.29 -2.59
N GLY A 6 5.62 10.56 -2.54
CA GLY A 6 5.76 11.35 -1.33
C GLY A 6 5.97 12.82 -1.74
N VAL A 7 5.65 13.75 -0.84
CA VAL A 7 5.67 15.19 -1.17
C VAL A 7 7.11 15.73 -1.25
N ASP A 8 7.95 15.45 -0.25
CA ASP A 8 9.26 16.11 -0.11
C ASP A 8 10.46 15.14 0.02
N GLY A 9 10.23 13.83 -0.06
CA GLY A 9 11.29 12.81 0.12
C GLY A 9 11.89 12.72 1.53
N LYS A 10 11.42 13.56 2.46
CA LYS A 10 11.89 13.67 3.85
C LYS A 10 10.87 13.22 4.89
N ARG A 11 9.58 13.31 4.56
CA ARG A 11 8.46 12.99 5.45
C ARG A 11 7.34 12.38 4.65
N ASN A 12 6.78 11.31 5.18
CA ASN A 12 5.75 10.48 4.57
C ASN A 12 6.20 9.91 3.21
N GLY A 13 5.70 8.74 2.88
CA GLY A 13 6.02 8.14 1.60
C GLY A 13 5.60 6.71 1.55
N VAL A 14 5.04 6.34 0.41
CA VAL A 14 4.70 4.98 0.08
C VAL A 14 5.46 4.57 -1.17
N TRP A 15 5.95 3.34 -1.15
CA TRP A 15 6.54 2.72 -2.31
C TRP A 15 6.04 1.30 -2.50
N VAL A 16 6.07 0.88 -3.75
CA VAL A 16 5.87 -0.51 -4.16
C VAL A 16 7.05 -0.90 -5.03
N THR A 17 7.79 -1.91 -4.60
CA THR A 17 8.85 -2.51 -5.39
C THR A 17 8.34 -3.83 -5.96
N LEU A 18 8.35 -3.92 -7.28
CA LEU A 18 8.02 -5.13 -8.01
C LEU A 18 9.29 -5.77 -8.57
N LYS A 19 9.34 -7.10 -8.53
CA LYS A 19 10.33 -7.86 -9.32
C LYS A 19 10.19 -7.51 -10.79
N GLU A 20 11.30 -7.58 -11.52
CA GLU A 20 11.34 -7.24 -12.94
C GLU A 20 10.38 -8.08 -13.79
N GLU A 21 10.18 -9.35 -13.43
CA GLU A 21 9.21 -10.24 -14.08
C GLU A 21 7.77 -9.68 -14.07
N TYR A 22 7.38 -8.97 -13.01
CA TYR A 22 6.04 -8.37 -12.87
C TYR A 22 5.95 -6.93 -13.36
N SER A 23 7.06 -6.29 -13.76
CA SER A 23 7.00 -4.89 -14.18
C SER A 23 6.22 -4.69 -15.49
N LYS A 24 6.16 -5.72 -16.33
CA LYS A 24 5.36 -5.72 -17.57
C LYS A 24 3.88 -6.00 -17.34
N SER A 25 3.54 -6.54 -16.17
CA SER A 25 2.17 -6.84 -15.75
C SER A 25 1.46 -5.64 -15.14
N VAL A 26 2.14 -4.50 -14.95
CA VAL A 26 1.53 -3.30 -14.37
C VAL A 26 0.54 -2.70 -15.36
N VAL A 27 -0.73 -2.67 -14.97
CA VAL A 27 -1.82 -2.10 -15.75
C VAL A 27 -2.08 -0.66 -15.33
N GLU A 28 -1.98 -0.37 -14.03
CA GLU A 28 -2.30 0.95 -13.50
C GLU A 28 -1.48 1.25 -12.23
N VAL A 29 -1.13 2.51 -12.03
CA VAL A 29 -0.56 3.02 -10.79
C VAL A 29 -1.33 4.26 -10.38
N LYS A 30 -2.07 4.17 -9.27
CA LYS A 30 -2.80 5.28 -8.66
C LYS A 30 -2.02 5.79 -7.45
N LYS A 31 -1.60 7.04 -7.53
CA LYS A 31 -0.94 7.77 -6.44
C LYS A 31 -1.99 8.67 -5.80
N VAL A 32 -2.59 8.22 -4.70
CA VAL A 32 -3.73 8.91 -4.08
C VAL A 32 -3.24 10.04 -3.17
N SER A 33 -2.30 9.71 -2.30
CA SER A 33 -1.62 10.68 -1.43
C SER A 33 -0.21 10.19 -1.11
N ASP A 34 0.59 11.04 -0.46
CA ASP A 34 1.91 10.66 0.07
C ASP A 34 1.86 9.49 1.06
N ARG A 35 0.66 9.08 1.48
CA ARG A 35 0.38 7.98 2.39
C ARG A 35 -0.39 6.82 1.75
N VAL A 36 -0.92 6.94 0.53
CA VAL A 36 -1.72 5.88 -0.11
C VAL A 36 -1.40 5.77 -1.61
N MET A 37 -1.03 4.57 -2.04
CA MET A 37 -0.79 4.21 -3.44
C MET A 37 -1.44 2.86 -3.76
N ASN A 38 -2.02 2.71 -4.93
CA ASN A 38 -2.45 1.42 -5.48
C ASN A 38 -1.69 1.11 -6.76
N VAL A 39 -1.18 -0.11 -6.88
CA VAL A 39 -0.57 -0.65 -8.10
C VAL A 39 -1.41 -1.84 -8.56
N LYS A 40 -2.00 -1.72 -9.74
CA LYS A 40 -2.79 -2.77 -10.37
C LYS A 40 -1.93 -3.57 -11.33
N LEU A 41 -2.00 -4.89 -11.19
CA LEU A 41 -1.27 -5.87 -11.97
C LEU A 41 -2.25 -6.81 -12.66
N GLU A 42 -1.90 -7.27 -13.85
CA GLU A 42 -2.52 -8.42 -14.51
C GLU A 42 -1.49 -9.54 -14.61
N VAL A 43 -1.75 -10.64 -13.91
CA VAL A 43 -0.90 -11.84 -13.88
C VAL A 43 -1.76 -13.01 -14.32
N GLU A 44 -1.41 -13.60 -15.48
CA GLU A 44 -2.09 -14.79 -16.02
C GLU A 44 -3.62 -14.65 -16.13
N GLY A 45 -4.12 -13.45 -16.49
CA GLY A 45 -5.54 -13.15 -16.61
C GLY A 45 -6.26 -12.85 -15.28
N MET A 46 -5.52 -12.83 -14.16
CA MET A 46 -6.01 -12.38 -12.87
C MET A 46 -5.56 -10.95 -12.58
N MET A 47 -6.52 -10.09 -12.21
CA MET A 47 -6.22 -8.73 -11.75
C MET A 47 -5.89 -8.76 -10.25
N ILE A 48 -4.77 -8.14 -9.89
CA ILE A 48 -4.27 -8.01 -8.52
C ILE A 48 -4.06 -6.53 -8.23
N ASN A 49 -4.65 -6.02 -7.14
CA ASN A 49 -4.46 -4.66 -6.66
C ASN A 49 -3.56 -4.70 -5.43
N VAL A 50 -2.43 -4.00 -5.48
CA VAL A 50 -1.47 -3.88 -4.39
C VAL A 50 -1.56 -2.46 -3.84
N ILE A 51 -2.19 -2.31 -2.68
CA ILE A 51 -2.29 -1.04 -1.98
C ILE A 51 -1.13 -0.92 -1.00
N SER A 52 -0.34 0.14 -1.13
CA SER A 52 0.67 0.56 -0.16
C SER A 52 0.11 1.73 0.65
N ALA A 53 0.02 1.59 1.97
CA ALA A 53 -0.53 2.63 2.84
C ALA A 53 0.36 2.90 4.08
N TYR A 54 0.49 4.17 4.46
CA TYR A 54 1.26 4.61 5.63
C TYR A 54 0.40 5.47 6.56
N ALA A 55 -0.01 4.89 7.69
CA ALA A 55 -0.90 5.56 8.62
C ALA A 55 -0.26 6.81 9.24
N PRO A 56 -1.03 7.89 9.45
CA PRO A 56 -0.58 9.06 10.20
C PRO A 56 -0.21 8.69 11.64
N GLN A 57 0.77 9.41 12.21
CA GLN A 57 1.25 9.16 13.57
C GLN A 57 0.23 9.59 14.62
N VAL A 58 0.38 9.09 15.86
CA VAL A 58 -0.54 9.41 16.97
C VAL A 58 -0.66 10.92 17.21
N GLY A 59 0.43 11.68 17.01
CA GLY A 59 0.46 13.13 17.15
C GLY A 59 -0.06 13.94 15.95
N CYS A 60 -0.46 13.29 14.86
CA CYS A 60 -1.11 13.98 13.74
C CYS A 60 -2.53 14.45 14.11
N GLU A 61 -2.95 15.55 13.49
CA GLU A 61 -4.29 16.11 13.63
C GLU A 61 -5.38 15.09 13.26
N MET A 62 -6.54 15.19 13.90
CA MET A 62 -7.65 14.26 13.63
C MET A 62 -8.09 14.32 12.15
N GLU A 63 -8.10 15.51 11.57
CA GLU A 63 -8.42 15.71 10.15
C GLU A 63 -7.47 14.93 9.21
N GLU A 64 -6.18 14.84 9.55
CA GLU A 64 -5.23 14.05 8.76
C GLU A 64 -5.52 12.54 8.88
N LYS A 65 -5.93 12.08 10.07
CA LYS A 65 -6.33 10.69 10.31
C LYS A 65 -7.60 10.34 9.56
N GLU A 66 -8.62 11.16 9.66
CA GLU A 66 -9.90 10.97 8.96
C GLU A 66 -9.70 10.98 7.44
N ARG A 67 -8.91 11.93 6.93
CA ARG A 67 -8.58 11.98 5.50
C ARG A 67 -7.86 10.71 5.04
N PHE A 68 -6.87 10.22 5.81
CA PHE A 68 -6.17 8.98 5.48
C PHE A 68 -7.12 7.78 5.41
N TRP A 69 -8.00 7.61 6.41
CA TRP A 69 -8.94 6.50 6.43
C TRP A 69 -9.95 6.59 5.29
N SER A 70 -10.46 7.79 4.99
CA SER A 70 -11.36 8.02 3.85
C SER A 70 -10.68 7.68 2.52
N GLU A 71 -9.45 8.14 2.30
CA GLU A 71 -8.68 7.85 1.08
C GLU A 71 -8.43 6.35 0.92
N LEU A 72 -8.07 5.66 2.01
CA LEU A 72 -7.85 4.21 1.99
C LEU A 72 -9.14 3.45 1.69
N ASP A 73 -10.25 3.83 2.31
CA ASP A 73 -11.56 3.19 2.12
C ASP A 73 -12.03 3.36 0.67
N ASP A 74 -11.90 4.56 0.10
CA ASP A 74 -12.23 4.83 -1.30
C ASP A 74 -11.42 3.95 -2.28
N VAL A 75 -10.13 3.71 -1.98
CA VAL A 75 -9.31 2.82 -2.82
C VAL A 75 -9.77 1.37 -2.70
N VAL A 76 -10.05 0.91 -1.48
CA VAL A 76 -10.47 -0.47 -1.20
C VAL A 76 -11.84 -0.75 -1.83
N ASP A 77 -12.80 0.16 -1.66
CA ASP A 77 -14.14 0.07 -2.24
C ASP A 77 -14.11 0.18 -3.77
N GLY A 78 -13.12 0.89 -4.31
CA GLY A 78 -12.86 0.96 -5.74
C GLY A 78 -12.39 -0.34 -6.37
N VAL A 79 -11.98 -1.35 -5.58
CA VAL A 79 -11.52 -2.64 -6.11
C VAL A 79 -12.71 -3.56 -6.41
N PRO A 80 -12.89 -4.00 -7.68
CA PRO A 80 -13.97 -4.93 -7.99
C PRO A 80 -13.80 -6.25 -7.25
N ARG A 81 -14.88 -6.79 -6.68
CA ARG A 81 -14.90 -8.04 -5.88
C ARG A 81 -14.30 -9.28 -6.56
N LYS A 82 -14.21 -9.28 -7.89
CA LYS A 82 -13.63 -10.37 -8.69
C LYS A 82 -12.10 -10.32 -8.76
N GLU A 83 -11.51 -9.20 -8.39
CA GLU A 83 -10.07 -8.96 -8.42
C GLU A 83 -9.47 -9.30 -7.05
N ARG A 84 -8.19 -9.65 -7.02
CA ARG A 84 -7.46 -9.85 -5.77
C ARG A 84 -7.03 -8.50 -5.21
N LEU A 85 -7.11 -8.36 -3.89
CA LEU A 85 -6.65 -7.20 -3.15
C LEU A 85 -5.57 -7.64 -2.17
N VAL A 86 -4.43 -6.96 -2.21
CA VAL A 86 -3.32 -7.10 -1.26
C VAL A 86 -3.06 -5.72 -0.67
N ILE A 87 -3.15 -5.60 0.65
CA ILE A 87 -2.83 -4.35 1.35
C ILE A 87 -1.51 -4.55 2.09
N GLY A 88 -0.50 -3.83 1.65
CA GLY A 88 0.75 -3.65 2.36
C GLY A 88 0.71 -2.33 3.11
N ALA A 89 0.59 -2.37 4.44
CA ALA A 89 0.49 -1.15 5.22
C ALA A 89 1.35 -1.16 6.47
N ASP A 90 1.94 0.01 6.78
CA ASP A 90 2.47 0.31 8.11
C ASP A 90 1.42 1.09 8.87
N PHE A 91 0.62 0.35 9.64
CA PHE A 91 -0.43 0.92 10.46
C PHE A 91 0.08 1.51 11.79
N ASN A 92 1.39 1.44 12.09
CA ASN A 92 1.98 1.89 13.37
C ASN A 92 1.23 1.37 14.62
N GLY A 93 0.53 0.24 14.50
CA GLY A 93 -0.19 -0.40 15.60
C GLY A 93 0.76 -1.28 16.42
N HIS A 94 0.74 -1.14 17.74
CA HIS A 94 1.27 -2.19 18.62
C HIS A 94 0.40 -3.44 18.41
N VAL A 95 0.91 -4.44 17.70
CA VAL A 95 0.27 -5.76 17.59
C VAL A 95 0.75 -6.59 18.77
N GLY A 96 -0.16 -6.93 19.69
CA GLY A 96 0.08 -7.92 20.73
C GLY A 96 0.36 -9.29 20.12
N GLU A 97 1.24 -10.07 20.77
CA GLU A 97 1.70 -11.37 20.32
C GLU A 97 0.56 -12.29 19.86
N GLY A 98 0.69 -12.80 18.63
CA GLY A 98 -0.07 -13.95 18.15
C GLY A 98 -0.76 -13.70 16.82
N ASN A 99 -0.08 -14.03 15.72
CA ASN A 99 -0.70 -14.82 14.66
C ASN A 99 0.38 -15.51 13.81
N ARG A 100 0.30 -16.84 13.76
CA ARG A 100 1.07 -17.76 12.92
C ARG A 100 0.17 -18.19 11.75
N GLY A 101 0.77 -18.33 10.56
CA GLY A 101 0.23 -18.98 9.35
C GLY A 101 -0.51 -18.01 8.41
N ASP A 102 -0.40 -18.05 7.08
CA ASP A 102 0.25 -18.95 6.11
C ASP A 102 0.63 -18.16 4.84
N GLU A 103 1.72 -18.61 4.20
CA GLU A 103 2.02 -18.77 2.76
C GLU A 103 1.61 -17.73 1.68
N GLU A 104 2.59 -17.43 0.81
CA GLU A 104 2.53 -16.63 -0.44
C GLU A 104 2.29 -15.11 -0.35
N VAL A 105 3.29 -14.39 0.18
CA VAL A 105 3.47 -12.96 -0.11
C VAL A 105 4.80 -12.74 -0.84
N MET A 106 4.79 -12.76 -2.17
CA MET A 106 5.92 -12.27 -2.98
C MET A 106 5.76 -10.77 -3.28
N VAL A 107 5.56 -9.97 -2.23
CA VAL A 107 5.86 -8.52 -2.26
C VAL A 107 6.73 -8.24 -1.06
N GLY A 108 8.04 -8.13 -1.29
CA GLY A 108 8.96 -7.66 -0.26
C GLY A 108 8.65 -6.20 0.05
N MET A 109 7.82 -5.95 1.06
CA MET A 109 7.73 -4.65 1.70
C MET A 109 8.99 -4.45 2.52
N VAL A 110 9.90 -3.63 2.02
CA VAL A 110 10.93 -3.06 2.90
C VAL A 110 10.24 -1.95 3.66
N LEU A 111 10.20 -2.06 4.99
CA LEU A 111 9.69 -1.04 5.89
C LEU A 111 10.87 -0.16 6.31
N TRP A 112 10.97 1.07 5.79
CA TRP A 112 11.92 2.05 6.33
C TRP A 112 11.18 3.02 7.24
N ARG A 113 11.38 2.86 8.56
CA ARG A 113 11.13 3.93 9.53
C ARG A 113 12.14 5.03 9.29
N PHE A 114 11.72 6.14 8.68
CA PHE A 114 12.47 7.39 8.79
C PHE A 114 11.86 8.22 9.91
N CYS A 115 12.60 8.27 11.02
CA CYS A 115 12.50 9.29 12.05
C CYS A 115 13.21 10.57 11.58
#